data_AF-A0A2T0Q5A4-F1
#
_entry.id   AF-A0A2T0Q5A4-F1
#
_cell.length_a   1.000
_cell.length_b   1.000
_cell.length_c   1.000
_cell.angle_alpha   90.00
_cell.angle_beta   90.00
_cell.angle_gamma   90.00
#
_symmetry.space_group_name_H-M   'P 1'
#
loop_
_entity.id
_entity.type
_entity.pdbx_description
1 polymer ?
#
loop_
_entity_poly.entity_id
_entity_poly.type
_entity_poly.pdbx_seq_one_letter_code
_entity_poly.pdbx_strand_id
1 'polypeptide(L)'
;MGPVLLIGRLILRDLRRRPGEAAMLLLAVTIAAAALGLGLATGRAVEAGYLHTRAATAGPDLTAITTTEDPSELAERIAAAPGVAALADPVFAFSTFVQAKGQSMRSSVEGQESAPPAVDRPLVTSGTWVRPGEAVVERGFAEALGVRVGDRVTISGRDYPVTGIAISAATPVYPYSDWAQGQGPTDRGGRIWLTTADARAAAGDTPGVHLLRLRLTDPEAVAEWSETVFTPEFRGDDWVNIRDWQTVLRSDMNMIRRSLPVLFAGGGLLAVAAVVTLTALTAARATRDHRRAALLKAAGAGPGTVAAVLLTQYLLLTALATALGLTIGTLVAPAVVDPSAGLLAAVGPPSTAGVLLAFALGGLVALVATLDPVLAIARKSTVRALADPARPPERHPRLAALTSYLPTPLLVGVRLLARRPGRAVQTAIGTAVTSVMVTGMLTFRSALGAVETAPALAAIHARTGQVLLGVTLAMVVLSAINTVFLGWSSAAQARRALGITRALGATPGQVVAALCAAQLLPAVPAVLAGIPAGTALYWFFSPVLVIAPPSWLLSAALAILLAVAALTALPAWTHTRGPAGRVLSAEPT
;
A
#
# COMPACT_ATOMS: atom_id res chain seq x y z
N MET A 1 -41.10 20.52 8.47
CA MET A 1 -40.23 19.50 7.83
C MET A 1 -38.79 19.94 7.97
N GLY A 2 -37.94 19.13 8.60
CA GLY A 2 -36.58 19.56 8.97
C GLY A 2 -35.67 19.83 7.75
N PRO A 3 -34.77 20.83 7.82
CA PRO A 3 -33.84 21.17 6.74
C PRO A 3 -32.98 19.99 6.27
N VAL A 4 -32.69 19.04 7.17
CA VAL A 4 -31.91 17.82 6.88
C VAL A 4 -32.62 16.89 5.87
N LEU A 5 -33.94 16.72 5.98
CA LEU A 5 -34.72 15.86 5.06
C LEU A 5 -34.82 16.47 3.65
N LEU A 6 -34.89 17.80 3.57
CA LEU A 6 -34.88 18.53 2.30
C LEU A 6 -33.54 18.36 1.57
N ILE A 7 -32.43 18.52 2.32
CA ILE A 7 -31.06 18.33 1.81
C ILE A 7 -30.89 16.89 1.31
N GLY A 8 -31.32 15.89 2.09
CA GLY A 8 -31.26 14.48 1.69
C GLY A 8 -32.02 14.16 0.39
N ARG A 9 -33.25 14.68 0.24
CA ARG A 9 -34.04 14.49 -1.00
C ARG A 9 -33.42 15.17 -2.22
N LEU A 10 -32.84 16.36 -2.04
CA LEU A 10 -32.13 17.08 -3.11
C LEU A 10 -30.90 16.31 -3.58
N ILE A 11 -30.10 15.79 -2.65
CA ILE A 11 -28.91 14.99 -2.94
C ILE A 11 -29.28 13.70 -3.69
N LEU A 12 -30.30 12.97 -3.21
CA LEU A 12 -30.73 11.72 -3.84
C LEU A 12 -31.26 11.92 -5.26
N ARG A 13 -32.02 12.99 -5.48
CA ARG A 13 -32.54 13.35 -6.82
C ARG A 13 -31.41 13.77 -7.77
N ASP A 14 -30.36 14.38 -7.25
CA ASP A 14 -29.18 14.76 -8.05
C ASP A 14 -28.37 13.54 -8.48
N LEU A 15 -28.11 12.63 -7.54
CA LEU A 15 -27.43 11.35 -7.79
C LEU A 15 -28.10 10.53 -8.90
N ARG A 16 -29.44 10.48 -8.90
CA ARG A 16 -30.21 9.76 -9.93
C ARG A 16 -30.14 10.40 -11.32
N ARG A 17 -29.97 11.72 -11.41
CA ARG A 17 -30.02 12.43 -12.71
C ARG A 17 -28.73 12.29 -13.51
N ARG A 18 -27.56 12.21 -12.87
CA ARG A 18 -26.25 12.07 -13.52
C ARG A 18 -25.33 11.10 -12.73
N PRO A 19 -25.57 9.78 -12.82
CA PRO A 19 -24.86 8.80 -12.00
C PRO A 19 -23.34 8.78 -12.26
N GLY A 20 -22.90 9.08 -13.50
CA GLY A 20 -21.48 8.99 -13.88
C GLY A 20 -20.53 9.86 -13.05
N GLU A 21 -20.91 11.12 -12.76
CA GLU A 21 -20.05 12.02 -11.96
C GLU A 21 -19.97 11.58 -10.50
N ALA A 22 -21.09 11.12 -9.93
CA ALA A 22 -21.11 10.63 -8.55
C ALA A 22 -20.41 9.29 -8.41
N ALA A 23 -20.59 8.39 -9.38
CA ALA A 23 -19.88 7.12 -9.44
C ALA A 23 -18.37 7.32 -9.52
N MET A 24 -17.91 8.32 -10.28
CA MET A 24 -16.48 8.61 -10.40
C MET A 24 -15.88 9.16 -9.10
N LEU A 25 -16.59 10.07 -8.41
CA LEU A 25 -16.18 10.55 -7.09
C LEU A 25 -16.11 9.38 -6.10
N LEU A 26 -17.18 8.58 -6.05
CA LEU A 26 -17.27 7.42 -5.18
C LEU A 26 -16.11 6.47 -5.45
N LEU A 27 -15.87 6.11 -6.72
CA LEU A 27 -14.81 5.19 -7.13
C LEU A 27 -13.41 5.71 -6.75
N ALA A 28 -13.10 6.97 -7.06
CA ALA A 28 -11.79 7.55 -6.78
C ALA A 28 -11.46 7.57 -5.28
N VAL A 29 -12.41 8.03 -4.46
CA VAL A 29 -12.26 8.07 -3.01
C VAL A 29 -12.25 6.66 -2.41
N THR A 30 -13.06 5.74 -2.95
CA THR A 30 -13.08 4.33 -2.52
C THR A 30 -11.73 3.66 -2.77
N ILE A 31 -11.11 3.87 -3.94
CA ILE A 31 -9.77 3.32 -4.26
C ILE A 31 -8.72 3.86 -3.27
N ALA A 32 -8.70 5.18 -3.04
CA ALA A 32 -7.75 5.79 -2.10
C ALA A 32 -7.97 5.29 -0.65
N ALA A 33 -9.23 5.22 -0.20
CA ALA A 33 -9.58 4.73 1.13
C ALA A 33 -9.36 3.21 1.29
N ALA A 34 -9.47 2.42 0.21
CA ALA A 34 -9.16 1.00 0.22
C ALA A 34 -7.66 0.73 0.40
N ALA A 35 -6.80 1.49 -0.27
CA ALA A 35 -5.36 1.40 -0.03
C ALA A 35 -4.98 1.80 1.40
N LEU A 36 -5.63 2.83 1.95
CA LEU A 36 -5.45 3.22 3.36
C LEU A 36 -5.95 2.13 4.31
N GLY A 37 -7.13 1.56 4.06
CA GLY A 37 -7.70 0.46 4.83
C GLY A 37 -6.83 -0.79 4.82
N LEU A 38 -6.25 -1.12 3.66
CA LEU A 38 -5.28 -2.20 3.50
C LEU A 38 -4.04 -1.98 4.38
N GLY A 39 -3.49 -0.76 4.37
CA GLY A 39 -2.34 -0.40 5.21
C GLY A 39 -2.63 -0.48 6.72
N LEU A 40 -3.80 0.02 7.14
CA LEU A 40 -4.24 -0.06 8.55
C LEU A 40 -4.48 -1.50 9.02
N ALA A 41 -5.11 -2.33 8.18
CA ALA A 41 -5.37 -3.74 8.48
C ALA A 41 -4.06 -4.54 8.60
N THR A 42 -3.11 -4.27 7.70
CA THR A 42 -1.80 -4.95 7.68
C THR A 42 -0.99 -4.67 8.95
N GLY A 43 -0.99 -3.42 9.44
CA GLY A 43 -0.20 -3.03 10.62
C GLY A 43 -0.63 -3.74 11.91
N ARG A 44 -1.93 -4.04 12.09
CA ARG A 44 -2.43 -4.75 13.28
C ARG A 44 -2.39 -6.27 13.14
N ALA A 45 -2.45 -6.78 11.92
CA ALA A 45 -2.50 -8.22 11.68
C ALA A 45 -1.26 -8.97 12.18
N VAL A 46 -0.07 -8.33 12.20
CA VAL A 46 1.13 -8.97 12.77
C VAL A 46 1.12 -9.02 14.29
N GLU A 47 0.74 -7.93 14.96
CA GLU A 47 0.65 -7.91 16.42
C GLU A 47 -0.38 -8.94 16.90
N ALA A 48 -1.59 -8.90 16.34
CA ALA A 48 -2.65 -9.82 16.69
C ALA A 48 -2.30 -11.27 16.27
N GLY A 49 -1.62 -11.45 15.13
CA GLY A 49 -1.21 -12.76 14.61
C GLY A 49 -0.15 -13.40 15.49
N TYR A 50 0.82 -12.61 15.95
CA TYR A 50 1.83 -13.04 16.89
C TYR A 50 1.20 -13.45 18.22
N LEU A 51 0.37 -12.59 18.81
CA LEU A 51 -0.30 -12.88 20.09
C LEU A 51 -1.20 -14.12 20.01
N HIS A 52 -1.94 -14.29 18.91
CA HIS A 52 -2.78 -15.47 18.72
C HIS A 52 -1.96 -16.75 18.54
N THR A 53 -0.87 -16.68 17.78
CA THR A 53 0.08 -17.79 17.63
C THR A 53 0.70 -18.16 18.98
N ARG A 54 1.15 -17.16 19.73
CA ARG A 54 1.76 -17.33 21.05
C ARG A 54 0.81 -18.02 22.03
N ALA A 55 -0.47 -17.62 22.03
CA ALA A 55 -1.49 -18.28 22.84
C ALA A 55 -1.72 -19.74 22.38
N ALA A 56 -1.80 -19.98 21.07
CA ALA A 56 -2.05 -21.31 20.51
C ALA A 56 -0.87 -22.28 20.69
N THR A 57 0.37 -21.78 20.68
CA THR A 57 1.59 -22.58 20.77
C THR A 57 2.20 -22.58 22.17
N ALA A 58 1.53 -22.03 23.18
CA ALA A 58 2.10 -21.82 24.51
C ALA A 58 3.52 -21.21 24.45
N GLY A 59 3.68 -20.18 23.61
CA GLY A 59 4.99 -19.60 23.29
C GLY A 59 5.74 -19.10 24.53
N PRO A 60 7.08 -19.14 24.52
CA PRO A 60 7.88 -18.77 25.68
C PRO A 60 7.74 -17.28 25.98
N ASP A 61 8.02 -16.90 27.23
CA ASP A 61 8.29 -15.51 27.60
C ASP A 61 9.73 -15.14 27.24
N LEU A 62 10.64 -16.09 27.45
CA LEU A 62 12.07 -15.92 27.26
C LEU A 62 12.71 -17.22 26.75
N THR A 63 13.67 -17.08 25.85
CA THR A 63 14.55 -18.17 25.41
C THR A 63 15.99 -17.81 25.77
N ALA A 64 16.63 -18.63 26.60
CA ALA A 64 18.07 -18.58 26.83
C ALA A 64 18.77 -19.53 25.86
N ILE A 65 19.82 -19.06 25.22
CA ILE A 65 20.59 -19.79 24.22
C ILE A 65 22.00 -19.94 24.77
N THR A 66 22.49 -21.17 24.88
CA THR A 66 23.86 -21.45 25.34
C THR A 66 24.62 -22.34 24.35
N THR A 67 25.93 -22.17 24.29
CA THR A 67 26.85 -23.08 23.58
C THR A 67 27.41 -24.19 24.48
N THR A 68 27.06 -24.23 25.76
CA THR A 68 27.49 -25.29 26.69
C THR A 68 27.01 -26.66 26.20
N GLU A 69 27.90 -27.65 26.18
CA GLU A 69 27.61 -29.02 25.72
C GLU A 69 26.56 -29.71 26.60
N ASP A 70 26.64 -29.52 27.92
CA ASP A 70 25.64 -29.98 28.88
C ASP A 70 24.94 -28.79 29.55
N PRO A 71 23.71 -28.43 29.12
CA PRO A 71 22.97 -27.32 29.70
C PRO A 71 22.22 -27.70 30.99
N SER A 72 22.36 -28.91 31.52
CA SER A 72 21.53 -29.41 32.61
C SER A 72 21.67 -28.59 33.89
N GLU A 73 22.89 -28.26 34.30
CA GLU A 73 23.13 -27.42 35.49
C GLU A 73 22.55 -26.01 35.29
N LEU A 74 22.72 -25.42 34.10
CA LEU A 74 22.14 -24.12 33.78
C LEU A 74 20.60 -24.19 33.79
N ALA A 75 20.02 -25.26 33.27
CA ALA A 75 18.57 -25.48 33.28
C ALA A 75 18.03 -25.58 34.71
N GLU A 76 18.70 -26.32 35.59
CA GLU A 76 18.32 -26.42 37.01
C GLU A 76 18.41 -25.07 37.73
N ARG A 77 19.48 -24.30 37.50
CA ARG A 77 19.61 -22.94 38.05
C ARG A 77 18.50 -22.01 37.57
N ILE A 78 18.14 -22.08 36.28
CA ILE A 78 17.05 -21.28 35.71
C ILE A 78 15.70 -21.73 36.30
N ALA A 79 15.44 -23.02 36.41
CA ALA A 79 14.20 -23.54 36.99
C ALA A 79 14.02 -23.13 38.46
N ALA A 80 15.11 -23.03 39.22
CA ALA A 80 15.11 -22.59 40.62
C ALA A 80 15.03 -21.06 40.79
N ALA A 81 15.20 -20.27 39.72
CA ALA A 81 15.18 -18.82 39.81
C ALA A 81 13.78 -18.29 40.19
N PRO A 82 13.70 -17.25 41.05
CA PRO A 82 12.44 -16.68 41.47
C PRO A 82 11.69 -16.11 40.26
N GLY A 83 10.39 -16.37 40.16
CA GLY A 83 9.54 -15.86 39.08
C GLY A 83 9.43 -16.76 37.85
N VAL A 84 10.15 -17.88 37.76
CA VAL A 84 9.96 -18.88 36.69
C VAL A 84 8.73 -19.73 36.97
N ALA A 85 7.78 -19.73 36.02
CA ALA A 85 6.54 -20.50 36.11
C ALA A 85 6.67 -21.88 35.46
N ALA A 86 7.45 -21.99 34.37
CA ALA A 86 7.74 -23.24 33.69
C ALA A 86 9.03 -23.14 32.87
N LEU A 87 9.77 -24.24 32.78
CA LEU A 87 10.92 -24.42 31.90
C LEU A 87 10.69 -25.69 31.06
N ALA A 88 10.92 -25.60 29.76
CA ALA A 88 10.96 -26.80 28.89
C ALA A 88 12.35 -27.43 28.89
N ASP A 89 12.40 -28.72 28.57
CA ASP A 89 13.66 -29.45 28.42
C ASP A 89 14.59 -28.76 27.41
N PRO A 90 15.91 -28.73 27.66
CA PRO A 90 16.86 -28.11 26.75
C PRO A 90 16.80 -28.71 25.34
N VAL A 91 16.54 -27.87 24.35
CA VAL A 91 16.44 -28.28 22.94
C VAL A 91 17.79 -28.10 22.27
N PHE A 92 18.39 -29.21 21.80
CA PHE A 92 19.58 -29.14 20.95
C PHE A 92 19.21 -28.58 19.58
N ALA A 93 19.97 -27.59 19.09
CA ALA A 93 19.79 -27.02 17.77
C ALA A 93 21.13 -26.69 17.11
N PHE A 94 21.20 -26.79 15.79
CA PHE A 94 22.38 -26.35 15.03
C PHE A 94 21.96 -25.65 13.73
N SER A 95 22.79 -24.75 13.22
CA SER A 95 22.55 -24.05 11.95
C SER A 95 23.24 -24.79 10.81
N THR A 96 22.51 -25.05 9.72
CA THR A 96 23.06 -25.63 8.48
C THR A 96 22.33 -25.12 7.24
N PHE A 97 22.77 -25.53 6.06
CA PHE A 97 22.05 -25.29 4.81
C PHE A 97 21.09 -26.45 4.52
N VAL A 98 19.84 -26.10 4.25
CA VAL A 98 18.80 -27.02 3.81
C VAL A 98 18.62 -26.87 2.31
N GLN A 99 18.65 -27.99 1.60
CA GLN A 99 18.48 -28.02 0.16
C GLN A 99 17.11 -28.61 -0.22
N ALA A 100 16.41 -27.95 -1.12
CA ALA A 100 15.18 -28.47 -1.72
C ALA A 100 14.94 -27.79 -3.07
N LYS A 101 14.43 -28.53 -4.06
CA LYS A 101 13.99 -27.98 -5.37
C LYS A 101 15.04 -27.08 -6.06
N GLY A 102 16.33 -27.42 -5.94
CA GLY A 102 17.43 -26.66 -6.52
C GLY A 102 17.79 -25.36 -5.79
N GLN A 103 17.20 -25.12 -4.62
CA GLN A 103 17.52 -24.02 -3.71
C GLN A 103 18.31 -24.54 -2.51
N SER A 104 19.20 -23.71 -1.98
CA SER A 104 19.95 -23.97 -0.74
C SER A 104 19.79 -22.75 0.17
N MET A 105 19.24 -22.95 1.35
CA MET A 105 18.89 -21.88 2.28
C MET A 105 19.31 -22.26 3.70
N ARG A 106 19.89 -21.31 4.43
CA ARG A 106 20.28 -21.52 5.83
C ARG A 106 19.05 -21.74 6.72
N SER A 107 19.14 -22.65 7.67
CA SER A 107 18.10 -22.95 8.65
C SER A 107 18.71 -23.42 9.96
N SER A 108 18.04 -23.07 11.05
CA SER A 108 18.15 -23.83 12.30
C SER A 108 17.48 -25.19 12.12
N VAL A 109 18.11 -26.22 12.69
CA VAL A 109 17.55 -27.57 12.84
C VAL A 109 17.45 -27.82 14.33
N GLU A 110 16.22 -27.85 14.83
CA GLU A 110 15.91 -28.06 16.25
C GLU A 110 15.49 -29.51 16.50
N GLY A 111 16.10 -30.14 17.49
CA GLY A 111 15.72 -31.46 17.99
C GLY A 111 14.48 -31.38 18.88
N GLN A 112 13.42 -32.08 18.50
CA GLN A 112 12.18 -32.16 19.26
C GLN A 112 11.82 -33.60 19.57
N GLU A 113 11.08 -33.80 20.64
CA GLU A 113 10.48 -35.11 20.93
C GLU A 113 9.09 -35.22 20.28
N SER A 114 8.63 -36.46 20.10
CA SER A 114 7.27 -36.70 19.59
C SER A 114 6.18 -36.25 20.57
N ALA A 115 6.50 -36.14 21.86
CA ALA A 115 5.62 -35.58 22.88
C ALA A 115 5.74 -34.04 22.89
N PRO A 116 4.61 -33.30 22.98
CA PRO A 116 4.67 -31.84 22.99
C PRO A 116 5.30 -31.31 24.28
N PRO A 117 6.24 -30.35 24.20
CA PRO A 117 6.93 -29.81 25.38
C PRO A 117 5.98 -28.98 26.27
N ALA A 118 6.40 -28.71 27.50
CA ALA A 118 5.63 -27.88 28.44
C ALA A 118 5.53 -26.41 28.00
N VAL A 119 6.59 -25.89 27.34
CA VAL A 119 6.71 -24.52 26.82
C VAL A 119 7.11 -24.59 25.34
N ASP A 120 6.49 -23.75 24.51
CA ASP A 120 6.59 -23.76 23.05
C ASP A 120 6.19 -25.08 22.38
N ARG A 121 4.88 -25.29 22.24
CA ARG A 121 4.27 -26.40 21.51
C ARG A 121 4.00 -25.98 20.07
N PRO A 122 4.85 -26.34 19.09
CA PRO A 122 4.62 -25.89 17.73
C PRO A 122 3.31 -26.48 17.19
N LEU A 123 2.51 -25.64 16.56
CA LEU A 123 1.20 -26.03 16.05
C LEU A 123 1.35 -26.51 14.61
N VAL A 124 1.11 -27.80 14.38
CA VAL A 124 1.06 -28.37 13.03
C VAL A 124 -0.18 -27.85 12.31
N THR A 125 0.04 -27.29 11.13
CA THR A 125 -1.03 -26.72 10.29
C THR A 125 -1.25 -27.47 8.99
N SER A 126 -0.34 -28.36 8.63
CA SER A 126 -0.52 -29.37 7.59
C SER A 126 0.31 -30.59 7.95
N GLY A 127 -0.21 -31.79 7.70
CA GLY A 127 0.50 -33.05 7.95
C GLY A 127 0.53 -33.45 9.43
N THR A 128 1.65 -34.06 9.87
CA THR A 128 1.83 -34.60 11.22
C THR A 128 3.06 -34.01 11.93
N TRP A 129 3.10 -34.12 13.25
CA TRP A 129 4.29 -33.75 14.03
C TRP A 129 5.44 -34.72 13.80
N VAL A 130 6.63 -34.32 14.21
CA VAL A 130 7.88 -34.99 13.90
C VAL A 130 7.96 -36.42 14.47
N ARG A 131 8.51 -37.32 13.66
CA ARG A 131 8.81 -38.72 13.98
C ARG A 131 10.22 -39.07 13.49
N PRO A 132 10.82 -40.17 13.98
CA PRO A 132 12.15 -40.58 13.54
C PRO A 132 12.23 -40.70 12.01
N GLY A 133 13.24 -40.06 11.42
CA GLY A 133 13.46 -40.04 9.97
C GLY A 133 12.56 -39.09 9.19
N GLU A 134 11.77 -38.23 9.84
CA GLU A 134 10.88 -37.26 9.20
C GLU A 134 11.26 -35.81 9.55
N ALA A 135 10.86 -34.86 8.70
CA ALA A 135 11.06 -33.43 8.94
C ALA A 135 9.73 -32.65 9.00
N VAL A 136 9.65 -31.71 9.94
CA VAL A 136 8.60 -30.69 9.98
C VAL A 136 9.24 -29.34 9.68
N VAL A 137 8.67 -28.58 8.76
CA VAL A 137 9.24 -27.30 8.30
C VAL A 137 8.39 -26.14 8.82
N GLU A 138 9.04 -25.06 9.28
CA GLU A 138 8.34 -23.82 9.64
C GLU A 138 7.61 -23.25 8.43
N ARG A 139 6.37 -22.78 8.61
CA ARG A 139 5.51 -22.43 7.47
C ARG A 139 6.10 -21.35 6.56
N GLY A 140 6.68 -20.28 7.13
CA GLY A 140 7.35 -19.24 6.33
C GLY A 140 8.53 -19.79 5.53
N PHE A 141 9.32 -20.68 6.14
CA PHE A 141 10.44 -21.33 5.47
C PHE A 141 10.01 -22.34 4.40
N ALA A 142 8.92 -23.07 4.64
CA ALA A 142 8.34 -24.00 3.67
C ALA A 142 7.87 -23.27 2.40
N GLU A 143 7.22 -22.11 2.56
CA GLU A 143 6.81 -21.25 1.45
C GLU A 143 8.03 -20.73 0.67
N ALA A 144 9.08 -20.30 1.38
CA ALA A 144 10.29 -19.77 0.76
C ALA A 144 11.08 -20.83 -0.03
N LEU A 145 11.17 -22.06 0.49
CA LEU A 145 11.74 -23.24 -0.20
C LEU A 145 10.80 -23.82 -1.28
N GLY A 146 9.54 -23.39 -1.30
CA GLY A 146 8.50 -23.94 -2.16
C GLY A 146 8.16 -25.40 -1.86
N VAL A 147 8.40 -25.89 -0.64
CA VAL A 147 8.14 -27.28 -0.22
C VAL A 147 6.77 -27.44 0.43
N ARG A 148 6.19 -28.62 0.27
CA ARG A 148 4.91 -29.02 0.85
C ARG A 148 5.06 -30.36 1.56
N VAL A 149 4.05 -30.74 2.36
CA VAL A 149 3.96 -32.10 2.90
C VAL A 149 3.99 -33.11 1.74
N GLY A 150 4.89 -34.09 1.85
CA GLY A 150 5.19 -35.08 0.81
C GLY A 150 6.44 -34.78 -0.02
N ASP A 151 6.97 -33.55 0.02
CA ASP A 151 8.26 -33.22 -0.59
C ASP A 151 9.43 -33.76 0.25
N ARG A 152 10.67 -33.58 -0.21
CA ARG A 152 11.89 -33.93 0.52
C ARG A 152 12.78 -32.71 0.71
N VAL A 153 13.51 -32.70 1.82
CA VAL A 153 14.56 -31.74 2.13
C VAL A 153 15.85 -32.49 2.43
N THR A 154 16.97 -31.97 1.97
CA THR A 154 18.30 -32.51 2.28
C THR A 154 18.96 -31.62 3.33
N ILE A 155 19.33 -32.22 4.46
CA ILE A 155 19.94 -31.55 5.61
C ILE A 155 21.27 -32.26 5.90
N SER A 156 22.39 -31.53 5.81
CA SER A 156 23.74 -32.10 6.00
C SER A 156 23.99 -33.37 5.17
N GLY A 157 23.49 -33.41 3.93
CA GLY A 157 23.63 -34.56 3.03
C GLY A 157 22.67 -35.73 3.29
N ARG A 158 21.73 -35.60 4.24
CA ARG A 158 20.70 -36.61 4.55
C ARG A 158 19.32 -36.15 4.08
N ASP A 159 18.57 -37.06 3.47
CA ASP A 159 17.25 -36.75 2.92
C ASP A 159 16.11 -37.09 3.88
N TYR A 160 15.34 -36.07 4.26
CA TYR A 160 14.15 -36.22 5.10
C TYR A 160 12.88 -35.93 4.30
N PRO A 161 11.85 -36.80 4.35
CA PRO A 161 10.52 -36.47 3.87
C PRO A 161 9.89 -35.39 4.77
N VAL A 162 9.29 -34.39 4.14
CA VAL A 162 8.52 -33.35 4.83
C VAL A 162 7.15 -33.93 5.16
N THR A 163 6.91 -34.27 6.44
CA THR A 163 5.64 -34.85 6.88
C THR A 163 4.72 -33.84 7.56
N GLY A 164 5.25 -32.66 7.92
CA GLY A 164 4.46 -31.60 8.51
C GLY A 164 4.94 -30.19 8.18
N ILE A 165 4.01 -29.24 8.30
CA ILE A 165 4.28 -27.80 8.29
C ILE A 165 3.70 -27.21 9.57
N ALA A 166 4.53 -26.53 10.36
CA ALA A 166 4.15 -26.02 11.68
C ALA A 166 4.51 -24.54 11.88
N ILE A 167 3.95 -23.96 12.94
CA ILE A 167 4.22 -22.59 13.40
C ILE A 167 4.54 -22.58 14.89
N SER A 168 5.35 -21.62 15.33
CA SER A 168 5.65 -21.38 16.75
C SER A 168 6.00 -19.91 16.96
N ALA A 169 5.63 -19.37 18.12
CA ALA A 169 5.95 -18.00 18.51
C ALA A 169 7.30 -17.86 19.25
N ALA A 170 8.08 -18.94 19.40
CA ALA A 170 9.36 -18.91 20.11
C ALA A 170 10.44 -18.12 19.39
N THR A 171 10.37 -18.02 18.06
CA THR A 171 11.30 -17.25 17.25
C THR A 171 10.53 -16.27 16.37
N PRO A 172 11.19 -15.23 15.82
CA PRO A 172 10.65 -14.45 14.72
C PRO A 172 10.29 -15.35 13.53
N VAL A 173 9.42 -14.87 12.66
CA VAL A 173 9.11 -15.57 11.41
C VAL A 173 10.31 -15.55 10.45
N TYR A 174 10.29 -16.43 9.45
CA TYR A 174 11.27 -16.42 8.36
C TYR A 174 11.44 -14.99 7.79
N PRO A 175 12.67 -14.48 7.63
CA PRO A 175 13.96 -15.18 7.66
C PRO A 175 14.80 -14.94 8.94
N TYR A 176 14.17 -14.64 10.07
CA TYR A 176 14.87 -14.34 11.32
C TYR A 176 14.68 -15.44 12.39
N SER A 177 14.29 -16.64 11.95
CA SER A 177 13.97 -17.77 12.83
C SER A 177 15.19 -18.63 13.22
N ASP A 178 16.36 -18.40 12.60
CA ASP A 178 17.57 -19.16 12.90
C ASP A 178 18.33 -18.59 14.09
N TRP A 179 18.08 -19.15 15.27
CA TRP A 179 18.78 -18.83 16.51
C TRP A 179 19.86 -19.86 16.88
N ALA A 180 20.19 -20.77 15.96
CA ALA A 180 21.12 -21.87 16.21
C ALA A 180 22.57 -21.58 15.77
N GLN A 181 22.90 -20.30 15.53
CA GLN A 181 24.20 -19.87 14.99
C GLN A 181 25.28 -19.58 16.06
N GLY A 182 24.96 -19.71 17.35
CA GLY A 182 25.93 -19.51 18.43
C GLY A 182 26.42 -18.07 18.58
N GLN A 183 27.70 -17.93 18.95
CA GLN A 183 28.32 -16.63 19.26
C GLN A 183 28.58 -15.80 18.00
N GLY A 184 28.16 -14.53 18.02
CA GLY A 184 28.44 -13.57 16.95
C GLY A 184 27.17 -12.99 16.30
N PRO A 185 27.32 -12.25 15.19
CA PRO A 185 26.18 -11.73 14.46
C PRO A 185 25.38 -12.89 13.85
N THR A 186 24.09 -12.97 14.18
CA THR A 186 23.17 -13.94 13.58
C THR A 186 22.85 -13.53 12.14
N ASP A 187 23.18 -14.39 11.19
CA ASP A 187 22.73 -14.34 9.80
C ASP A 187 21.27 -14.82 9.69
N ARG A 188 20.65 -14.59 8.53
CA ARG A 188 19.25 -14.92 8.29
C ARG A 188 19.06 -16.39 7.95
N GLY A 189 18.01 -17.00 8.46
CA GLY A 189 17.72 -18.40 8.21
C GLY A 189 16.31 -18.82 8.61
N GLY A 190 15.92 -19.99 8.13
CA GLY A 190 14.69 -20.68 8.47
C GLY A 190 14.75 -21.49 9.76
N ARG A 191 13.72 -22.30 9.95
CA ARG A 191 13.63 -23.26 11.06
C ARG A 191 13.00 -24.56 10.58
N ILE A 192 13.62 -25.67 10.97
CA ILE A 192 13.15 -27.05 10.74
C ILE A 192 13.22 -27.80 12.06
N TRP A 193 12.25 -28.68 12.29
CA TRP A 193 12.25 -29.62 13.39
C TRP A 193 12.53 -31.03 12.88
N LEU A 194 13.46 -31.69 13.56
CA LEU A 194 13.75 -33.13 13.45
C LEU A 194 13.56 -33.76 14.84
N THR A 195 13.61 -35.09 14.94
CA THR A 195 13.76 -35.70 16.26
C THR A 195 15.10 -35.30 16.87
N THR A 196 15.21 -35.27 18.20
CA THR A 196 16.49 -34.96 18.86
C THR A 196 17.63 -35.88 18.41
N ALA A 197 17.31 -37.17 18.20
CA ALA A 197 18.25 -38.15 17.67
C ALA A 197 18.70 -37.83 16.24
N ASP A 198 17.75 -37.50 15.35
CA ASP A 198 18.06 -37.14 13.96
C ASP A 198 18.78 -35.80 13.84
N ALA A 199 18.43 -34.83 14.67
CA ALA A 199 19.12 -33.54 14.73
C ALA A 199 20.59 -33.71 15.12
N ARG A 200 20.89 -34.50 16.16
CA ARG A 200 22.27 -34.81 16.54
C ARG A 200 23.00 -35.61 15.44
N ALA A 201 22.33 -36.58 14.82
CA ALA A 201 22.91 -37.36 13.74
C ALA A 201 23.19 -36.53 12.47
N ALA A 202 22.37 -35.49 12.20
CA ALA A 202 22.58 -34.55 11.10
C ALA A 202 23.61 -33.46 11.42
N ALA A 203 23.80 -33.11 12.70
CA ALA A 203 24.85 -32.20 13.12
C ALA A 203 26.25 -32.81 12.94
N GLY A 204 26.42 -34.08 13.31
CA GLY A 204 27.74 -34.72 13.34
C GLY A 204 28.67 -33.96 14.31
N ASP A 205 29.82 -33.52 13.80
CA ASP A 205 30.78 -32.71 14.57
C ASP A 205 30.48 -31.20 14.52
N THR A 206 29.39 -30.79 13.88
CA THR A 206 29.01 -29.37 13.80
C THR A 206 28.60 -28.88 15.19
N PRO A 207 29.21 -27.80 15.71
CA PRO A 207 28.84 -27.26 17.01
C PRO A 207 27.39 -26.78 16.99
N GLY A 208 26.64 -27.13 18.03
CA GLY A 208 25.27 -26.71 18.24
C GLY A 208 25.12 -25.74 19.41
N VAL A 209 23.87 -25.35 19.66
CA VAL A 209 23.43 -24.61 20.84
C VAL A 209 22.34 -25.40 21.55
N HIS A 210 22.11 -25.05 22.81
CA HIS A 210 20.94 -25.49 23.56
C HIS A 210 19.99 -24.30 23.76
N LEU A 211 18.72 -24.51 23.39
CA LEU A 211 17.64 -23.54 23.55
C LEU A 211 16.84 -23.92 24.81
N LEU A 212 16.88 -23.06 25.81
CA LEU A 212 16.13 -23.19 27.05
C LEU A 212 14.94 -22.22 27.01
N ARG A 213 13.73 -22.76 26.85
CA ARG A 213 12.49 -21.99 26.68
C ARG A 213 11.72 -21.96 27.99
N LEU A 214 11.44 -20.78 28.51
CA LEU A 214 10.74 -20.62 29.78
C LEU A 214 9.57 -19.64 29.73
N ARG A 215 8.68 -19.82 30.71
CA ARG A 215 7.61 -18.90 31.06
C ARG A 215 7.84 -18.29 32.42
N LEU A 216 7.54 -17.00 32.53
CA LEU A 216 7.59 -16.27 33.79
C LEU A 216 6.21 -16.19 34.42
N THR A 217 6.20 -15.93 35.71
CA THR A 217 4.96 -15.66 36.47
C THR A 217 4.37 -14.32 36.06
N ASP A 218 5.22 -13.34 35.76
CA ASP A 218 4.86 -12.06 35.13
C ASP A 218 5.49 -11.98 33.72
N PRO A 219 4.69 -12.13 32.65
CA PRO A 219 5.18 -12.10 31.27
C PRO A 219 5.54 -10.69 30.76
N GLU A 220 5.18 -9.62 31.48
CA GLU A 220 5.51 -8.24 31.09
C GLU A 220 6.82 -7.74 31.71
N ALA A 221 7.25 -8.35 32.83
CA ALA A 221 8.48 -7.98 33.55
C ALA A 221 9.75 -8.68 33.04
N VAL A 222 9.74 -9.25 31.83
CA VAL A 222 10.83 -10.09 31.30
C VAL A 222 12.17 -9.37 31.26
N ALA A 223 12.19 -8.09 30.88
CA ALA A 223 13.42 -7.30 30.80
C ALA A 223 14.07 -7.13 32.18
N GLU A 224 13.31 -6.62 33.15
CA GLU A 224 13.76 -6.43 34.54
C GLU A 224 14.19 -7.76 35.19
N TRP A 225 13.40 -8.81 34.98
CA TRP A 225 13.73 -10.14 35.48
C TRP A 225 15.04 -10.66 34.88
N SER A 226 15.25 -10.50 33.58
CA SER A 226 16.45 -10.97 32.90
C SER A 226 17.72 -10.25 33.35
N GLU A 227 17.64 -8.94 33.61
CA GLU A 227 18.77 -8.14 34.15
C GLU A 227 19.11 -8.54 35.59
N THR A 228 18.10 -8.91 36.38
CA THR A 228 18.27 -9.31 37.78
C THR A 228 18.82 -10.73 37.92
N VAL A 229 18.36 -11.67 37.09
CA VAL A 229 18.72 -13.09 37.20
C VAL A 229 19.99 -13.42 36.41
N PHE A 230 20.14 -12.95 35.18
CA PHE A 230 21.31 -13.26 34.35
C PHE A 230 22.49 -12.31 34.61
N THR A 231 22.92 -12.20 35.86
CA THR A 231 24.17 -11.51 36.23
C THR A 231 25.39 -12.28 35.71
N PRO A 232 26.59 -11.65 35.64
CA PRO A 232 27.82 -12.36 35.29
C PRO A 232 28.05 -13.59 36.19
N GLU A 233 27.72 -13.49 37.47
CA GLU A 233 27.81 -14.58 38.45
C GLU A 233 26.87 -15.75 38.13
N PHE A 234 25.66 -15.46 37.61
CA PHE A 234 24.69 -16.49 37.23
C PHE A 234 25.07 -17.23 35.94
N ARG A 235 25.62 -16.49 34.97
CA ARG A 235 26.09 -17.05 33.70
C ARG A 235 27.37 -17.86 33.90
N GLY A 236 28.24 -17.46 34.83
CA GLY A 236 29.58 -18.02 34.95
C GLY A 236 30.39 -17.71 33.68
N ASP A 237 31.22 -18.67 33.26
CA ASP A 237 32.02 -18.56 32.03
C ASP A 237 31.23 -18.95 30.76
N ASP A 238 29.98 -19.41 30.91
CA ASP A 238 29.15 -19.83 29.80
C ASP A 238 28.63 -18.64 28.98
N TRP A 239 28.71 -18.76 27.66
CA TRP A 239 28.02 -17.83 26.77
C TRP A 239 26.52 -18.09 26.80
N VAL A 240 25.76 -17.13 27.34
CA VAL A 240 24.29 -17.17 27.36
C VAL A 240 23.71 -15.93 26.68
N ASN A 241 22.91 -16.15 25.64
CA ASN A 241 22.18 -15.10 24.94
C ASN A 241 20.68 -15.19 25.27
N ILE A 242 20.08 -14.05 25.60
CA ILE A 242 18.68 -13.96 26.01
C ILE A 242 17.85 -13.33 24.91
N ARG A 243 16.75 -14.01 24.55
CA ARG A 243 15.76 -13.51 23.60
C ARG A 243 14.39 -13.53 24.23
N ASP A 244 13.78 -12.37 24.36
CA ASP A 244 12.42 -12.22 24.88
C ASP A 244 11.37 -12.11 23.76
N TRP A 245 10.13 -12.44 24.12
CA TRP A 245 9.00 -12.42 23.20
C TRP A 245 8.66 -11.01 22.67
N GLN A 246 8.92 -9.94 23.43
CA GLN A 246 8.66 -8.56 22.99
C GLN A 246 9.68 -8.12 21.93
N THR A 247 10.91 -8.64 21.99
CA THR A 247 11.95 -8.45 20.98
C THR A 247 11.63 -9.25 19.72
N VAL A 248 11.06 -10.46 19.85
CA VAL A 248 10.51 -11.21 18.70
C VAL A 248 9.41 -10.41 18.02
N LEU A 249 8.40 -9.97 18.78
CA LEU A 249 7.30 -9.16 18.27
C LEU A 249 7.80 -7.86 17.62
N ARG A 250 8.74 -7.15 18.26
CA ARG A 250 9.35 -5.94 17.66
C ARG A 250 10.09 -6.26 16.37
N SER A 251 10.77 -7.39 16.26
CA SER A 251 11.47 -7.80 15.04
C SER A 251 10.49 -8.08 13.90
N ASP A 252 9.42 -8.82 14.17
CA ASP A 252 8.35 -9.10 13.21
C ASP A 252 7.60 -7.81 12.81
N MET A 253 7.31 -6.93 13.77
CA MET A 253 6.73 -5.63 13.49
C MET A 253 7.67 -4.74 12.69
N ASN A 254 8.98 -4.76 12.96
CA ASN A 254 9.98 -3.98 12.22
C ASN A 254 10.08 -4.43 10.76
N MET A 255 9.83 -5.71 10.46
CA MET A 255 9.73 -6.20 9.08
C MET A 255 8.61 -5.49 8.30
N ILE A 256 7.46 -5.24 8.93
CA ILE A 256 6.38 -4.43 8.34
C ILE A 256 6.65 -2.93 8.43
N ARG A 257 7.22 -2.44 9.53
CA ARG A 257 7.52 -1.00 9.68
C ARG A 257 8.53 -0.51 8.65
N ARG A 258 9.44 -1.36 8.16
CA ARG A 258 10.29 -1.04 7.00
C ARG A 258 9.51 -0.85 5.71
N SER A 259 8.30 -1.42 5.58
CA SER A 259 7.39 -1.22 4.45
C SER A 259 6.36 -0.08 4.66
N LEU A 260 6.14 0.39 5.89
CA LEU A 260 5.26 1.55 6.19
C LEU A 260 5.58 2.82 5.40
N PRO A 261 6.86 3.19 5.13
CA PRO A 261 7.13 4.42 4.42
C PRO A 261 6.60 4.39 2.98
N VAL A 262 6.56 3.22 2.34
CA VAL A 262 5.91 3.00 1.04
C VAL A 262 4.39 3.25 1.14
N LEU A 263 3.75 2.78 2.22
CA LEU A 263 2.32 2.99 2.45
C LEU A 263 2.01 4.46 2.74
N PHE A 264 2.85 5.16 3.51
CA PHE A 264 2.69 6.61 3.76
C PHE A 264 2.88 7.43 2.50
N ALA A 265 3.95 7.17 1.74
CA ALA A 265 4.23 7.86 0.48
C ALA A 265 3.13 7.60 -0.56
N GLY A 266 2.78 6.33 -0.76
CA GLY A 266 1.74 5.90 -1.68
C GLY A 266 0.35 6.38 -1.28
N GLY A 267 0.01 6.33 0.01
CA GLY A 267 -1.23 6.86 0.56
C GLY A 267 -1.35 8.37 0.41
N GLY A 268 -0.27 9.11 0.65
CA GLY A 268 -0.20 10.55 0.39
C GLY A 268 -0.41 10.89 -1.08
N LEU A 269 0.23 10.15 -1.99
CA LEU A 269 0.07 10.32 -3.43
C LEU A 269 -1.35 9.95 -3.91
N LEU A 270 -1.97 8.92 -3.33
CA LEU A 270 -3.39 8.59 -3.51
C LEU A 270 -4.32 9.70 -3.03
N ALA A 271 -4.04 10.31 -1.89
CA ALA A 271 -4.79 11.46 -1.41
C ALA A 271 -4.68 12.64 -2.38
N VAL A 272 -3.48 12.96 -2.88
CA VAL A 272 -3.28 14.01 -3.89
C VAL A 272 -4.06 13.70 -5.18
N ALA A 273 -3.98 12.47 -5.69
CA ALA A 273 -4.73 12.09 -6.88
C ALA A 273 -6.25 12.17 -6.68
N ALA A 274 -6.75 11.80 -5.49
CA ALA A 274 -8.15 11.97 -5.12
C ALA A 274 -8.55 13.46 -5.09
N VAL A 275 -7.72 14.34 -4.51
CA VAL A 275 -7.94 15.80 -4.56
C VAL A 275 -8.06 16.29 -6.01
N VAL A 276 -7.16 15.84 -6.90
CA VAL A 276 -7.23 16.20 -8.33
C VAL A 276 -8.57 15.75 -8.94
N THR A 277 -9.01 14.53 -8.66
CA THR A 277 -10.31 14.01 -9.10
C THR A 277 -11.46 14.88 -8.62
N LEU A 278 -11.52 15.15 -7.31
CA LEU A 278 -12.59 15.94 -6.69
C LEU A 278 -12.63 17.36 -7.24
N THR A 279 -11.46 17.99 -7.42
CA THR A 279 -11.36 19.35 -7.96
C THR A 279 -11.80 19.41 -9.43
N ALA A 280 -11.48 18.38 -10.22
CA ALA A 280 -11.96 18.27 -11.60
C ALA A 280 -13.49 18.10 -11.63
N LEU A 281 -14.05 17.30 -10.71
CA LEU A 281 -15.49 17.08 -10.55
C LEU A 281 -16.24 18.35 -10.14
N THR A 282 -15.75 19.10 -9.15
CA THR A 282 -16.36 20.39 -8.75
C THR A 282 -16.35 21.39 -9.91
N ALA A 283 -15.26 21.44 -10.68
CA ALA A 283 -15.18 22.28 -11.88
C ALA A 283 -16.17 21.86 -12.98
N ALA A 284 -16.44 20.55 -13.12
CA ALA A 284 -17.45 20.04 -14.04
C ALA A 284 -18.89 20.35 -13.58
N ARG A 285 -19.13 20.38 -12.26
CA ARG A 285 -20.42 20.68 -11.63
C ARG A 285 -20.70 22.16 -11.45
N ALA A 286 -19.66 23.01 -11.54
CA ALA A 286 -19.74 24.42 -11.20
C ALA A 286 -20.95 25.13 -11.80
N THR A 287 -21.27 24.96 -13.09
CA THR A 287 -22.42 25.64 -13.72
C THR A 287 -23.77 25.27 -13.08
N ARG A 288 -23.95 24.02 -12.68
CA ARG A 288 -25.17 23.55 -11.99
C ARG A 288 -25.21 24.04 -10.55
N ASP A 289 -24.09 23.94 -9.85
CA ASP A 289 -23.98 24.40 -8.47
C ASP A 289 -24.20 25.91 -8.38
N HIS A 290 -23.77 26.69 -9.39
CA HIS A 290 -24.10 28.11 -9.51
C HIS A 290 -25.61 28.34 -9.71
N ARG A 291 -26.28 27.60 -10.62
CA ARG A 291 -27.74 27.73 -10.80
C ARG A 291 -28.51 27.37 -9.53
N ARG A 292 -28.10 26.31 -8.83
CA ARG A 292 -28.70 25.91 -7.54
C ARG A 292 -28.48 26.95 -6.46
N ALA A 293 -27.25 27.43 -6.31
CA ALA A 293 -26.93 28.50 -5.38
C ALA A 293 -27.76 29.76 -5.67
N ALA A 294 -27.97 30.10 -6.94
CA ALA A 294 -28.82 31.23 -7.32
C ALA A 294 -30.29 31.02 -6.93
N LEU A 295 -30.84 29.81 -7.16
CA LEU A 295 -32.21 29.46 -6.74
C LEU A 295 -32.37 29.47 -5.22
N LEU A 296 -31.40 28.95 -4.47
CA LEU A 296 -31.41 28.97 -3.01
C LEU A 296 -31.33 30.41 -2.47
N LYS A 297 -30.46 31.24 -3.04
CA LYS A 297 -30.36 32.67 -2.69
C LYS A 297 -31.65 33.42 -3.04
N ALA A 298 -32.29 33.11 -4.17
CA ALA A 298 -33.57 33.70 -4.55
C ALA A 298 -34.70 33.33 -3.56
N ALA A 299 -34.63 32.15 -2.94
CA ALA A 299 -35.52 31.73 -1.87
C ALA A 299 -35.16 32.30 -0.48
N GLY A 300 -34.14 33.16 -0.38
CA GLY A 300 -33.72 33.82 0.87
C GLY A 300 -32.57 33.13 1.62
N ALA A 301 -31.95 32.08 1.07
CA ALA A 301 -30.83 31.42 1.74
C ALA A 301 -29.56 32.30 1.73
N GLY A 302 -28.95 32.48 2.90
CA GLY A 302 -27.67 33.17 3.04
C GLY A 302 -26.48 32.38 2.44
N PRO A 303 -25.33 33.04 2.21
CA PRO A 303 -24.14 32.39 1.62
C PRO A 303 -23.62 31.21 2.46
N GLY A 304 -23.73 31.29 3.80
CA GLY A 304 -23.37 30.19 4.70
C GLY A 304 -24.26 28.95 4.52
N THR A 305 -25.57 29.15 4.39
CA THR A 305 -26.53 28.04 4.15
C THR A 305 -26.29 27.40 2.79
N VAL A 306 -26.03 28.19 1.75
CA VAL A 306 -25.69 27.66 0.41
C VAL A 306 -24.40 26.85 0.43
N ALA A 307 -23.36 27.37 1.09
CA ALA A 307 -22.10 26.64 1.26
C ALA A 307 -22.31 25.33 2.01
N ALA A 308 -23.06 25.35 3.12
CA ALA A 308 -23.36 24.15 3.92
C ALA A 308 -24.09 23.08 3.10
N VAL A 309 -25.10 23.46 2.31
CA VAL A 309 -25.86 22.50 1.48
C VAL A 309 -24.96 21.84 0.42
N LEU A 310 -24.12 22.62 -0.26
CA LEU A 310 -23.20 22.09 -1.27
C LEU A 310 -22.11 21.21 -0.64
N LEU A 311 -21.51 21.66 0.47
CA LEU A 311 -20.46 20.93 1.17
C LEU A 311 -20.98 19.60 1.74
N THR A 312 -22.19 19.59 2.29
CA THR A 312 -22.83 18.39 2.85
C THR A 312 -22.95 17.28 1.79
N GLN A 313 -23.23 17.62 0.52
CA GLN A 313 -23.29 16.63 -0.56
C GLN A 313 -21.94 15.97 -0.81
N TYR A 314 -20.85 16.73 -0.84
CA TYR A 314 -19.51 16.19 -1.05
C TYR A 314 -19.04 15.39 0.16
N LEU A 315 -19.28 15.88 1.38
CA LEU A 315 -18.90 15.19 2.62
C LEU A 315 -19.65 13.86 2.81
N LEU A 316 -20.95 13.80 2.50
CA LEU A 316 -21.72 12.55 2.59
C LEU A 316 -21.22 11.50 1.60
N LEU A 317 -20.92 11.89 0.36
CA LEU A 317 -20.38 10.96 -0.64
C LEU A 317 -18.98 10.50 -0.29
N THR A 318 -18.13 11.39 0.23
CA THR A 318 -16.80 11.02 0.72
C THR A 318 -16.90 10.07 1.90
N ALA A 319 -17.79 10.32 2.88
CA ALA A 319 -18.01 9.42 4.01
C ALA A 319 -18.45 8.02 3.55
N LEU A 320 -19.40 7.94 2.60
CA LEU A 320 -19.83 6.68 2.01
C LEU A 320 -18.67 5.96 1.29
N ALA A 321 -17.90 6.70 0.48
CA ALA A 321 -16.75 6.15 -0.23
C ALA A 321 -15.63 5.69 0.72
N THR A 322 -15.38 6.42 1.81
CA THR A 322 -14.43 6.03 2.84
C THR A 322 -14.86 4.75 3.53
N ALA A 323 -16.16 4.61 3.88
CA ALA A 323 -16.70 3.38 4.45
C ALA A 323 -16.55 2.17 3.49
N LEU A 324 -16.89 2.36 2.22
CA LEU A 324 -16.70 1.34 1.17
C LEU A 324 -15.23 1.00 0.96
N GLY A 325 -14.35 2.01 0.95
CA GLY A 325 -12.92 1.82 0.79
C GLY A 325 -12.35 1.02 1.95
N LEU A 326 -12.62 1.41 3.20
CA LEU A 326 -12.15 0.68 4.37
C LEU A 326 -12.63 -0.76 4.38
N THR A 327 -13.91 -1.01 4.09
CA THR A 327 -14.45 -2.38 4.01
C THR A 327 -13.76 -3.20 2.93
N ILE A 328 -13.63 -2.69 1.70
CA ILE A 328 -12.91 -3.37 0.62
C ILE A 328 -11.44 -3.61 1.01
N GLY A 329 -10.74 -2.60 1.53
CA GLY A 329 -9.34 -2.71 1.94
C GLY A 329 -9.12 -3.76 3.01
N THR A 330 -10.03 -3.87 3.98
CA THR A 330 -9.96 -4.89 5.05
C THR A 330 -10.26 -6.30 4.55
N LEU A 331 -11.20 -6.45 3.60
CA LEU A 331 -11.54 -7.75 3.01
C LEU A 331 -10.45 -8.25 2.05
N VAL A 332 -9.78 -7.33 1.36
CA VAL A 332 -8.69 -7.63 0.42
C VAL A 332 -7.37 -7.87 1.15
N ALA A 333 -7.20 -7.32 2.37
CA ALA A 333 -5.99 -7.48 3.18
C ALA A 333 -5.44 -8.91 3.25
N PRO A 334 -6.22 -9.95 3.65
CA PRO A 334 -5.70 -11.32 3.76
C PRO A 334 -5.24 -11.91 2.42
N ALA A 335 -5.81 -11.47 1.29
CA ALA A 335 -5.48 -12.01 -0.02
C ALA A 335 -4.25 -11.35 -0.65
N VAL A 336 -3.99 -10.08 -0.33
CA VAL A 336 -2.85 -9.30 -0.87
C VAL A 336 -1.65 -9.35 0.06
N VAL A 337 -1.89 -9.51 1.34
CA VAL A 337 -0.89 -9.57 2.39
C VAL A 337 -1.29 -10.75 3.26
N ASP A 338 -0.57 -11.88 3.20
CA ASP A 338 -0.60 -12.86 4.28
C ASP A 338 0.51 -12.50 5.27
N PRO A 339 0.32 -11.47 6.15
CA PRO A 339 1.35 -10.92 7.06
C PRO A 339 2.07 -12.02 7.86
N SER A 340 1.46 -13.19 7.90
CA SER A 340 1.59 -14.30 8.82
C SER A 340 1.92 -15.61 8.12
N ALA A 341 2.69 -15.64 7.03
CA ALA A 341 3.16 -16.91 6.47
C ALA A 341 3.71 -17.87 7.57
N GLY A 342 4.29 -17.35 8.66
CA GLY A 342 4.65 -18.11 9.87
C GLY A 342 3.74 -17.95 11.12
N LEU A 343 2.63 -17.22 11.06
CA LEU A 343 1.72 -16.95 12.20
C LEU A 343 0.28 -17.40 11.90
N LEU A 344 -0.58 -17.44 12.90
CA LEU A 344 -2.01 -17.60 12.70
C LEU A 344 -2.61 -16.29 12.16
N ALA A 345 -3.53 -16.41 11.20
CA ALA A 345 -4.17 -15.28 10.57
C ALA A 345 -4.95 -14.45 11.62
N ALA A 346 -4.59 -13.18 11.76
CA ALA A 346 -5.26 -12.24 12.65
C ALA A 346 -5.76 -11.01 11.90
N VAL A 347 -6.39 -11.21 10.74
CA VAL A 347 -7.12 -10.13 10.10
C VAL A 347 -8.36 -9.84 10.93
N GLY A 348 -8.25 -8.83 11.79
CA GLY A 348 -9.35 -8.23 12.53
C GLY A 348 -9.84 -6.93 11.88
N PRO A 349 -11.04 -6.44 12.25
CA PRO A 349 -11.54 -5.15 11.78
C PRO A 349 -10.58 -4.02 12.19
N PRO A 350 -10.56 -2.89 11.43
CA PRO A 350 -9.72 -1.75 11.76
C PRO A 350 -10.13 -1.18 13.12
N SER A 351 -9.15 -0.69 13.89
CA SER A 351 -9.43 -0.09 15.21
C SER A 351 -10.33 1.13 15.06
N THR A 352 -11.12 1.43 16.10
CA THR A 352 -11.97 2.64 16.13
C THR A 352 -11.16 3.90 15.82
N ALA A 353 -9.94 4.01 16.35
CA ALA A 353 -9.03 5.12 16.04
C ALA A 353 -8.61 5.16 14.57
N GLY A 354 -8.30 4.01 13.95
CA GLY A 354 -7.96 3.93 12.53
C GLY A 354 -9.14 4.31 11.61
N VAL A 355 -10.35 3.87 11.97
CA VAL A 355 -11.59 4.27 11.28
C VAL A 355 -11.79 5.78 11.39
N LEU A 356 -11.72 6.34 12.60
CA LEU A 356 -11.86 7.79 12.83
C LEU A 356 -10.82 8.60 12.05
N LEU A 357 -9.57 8.16 12.03
CA LEU A 357 -8.49 8.80 11.28
C LEU A 357 -8.74 8.75 9.76
N ALA A 358 -9.24 7.63 9.23
CA ALA A 358 -9.60 7.52 7.83
C ALA A 358 -10.76 8.45 7.43
N PHE A 359 -11.80 8.56 8.28
CA PHE A 359 -12.88 9.52 8.07
C PHE A 359 -12.41 10.97 8.19
N ALA A 360 -11.53 11.28 9.15
CA ALA A 360 -10.95 12.60 9.30
C ALA A 360 -10.11 13.00 8.08
N LEU A 361 -9.26 12.10 7.58
CA LEU A 361 -8.45 12.33 6.38
C LEU A 361 -9.30 12.44 5.12
N GLY A 362 -10.31 11.56 4.95
CA GLY A 362 -11.26 11.67 3.83
C GLY A 362 -12.02 13.00 3.86
N GLY A 363 -12.49 13.41 5.04
CA GLY A 363 -13.12 14.71 5.26
C GLY A 363 -12.19 15.88 4.93
N LEU A 364 -10.92 15.82 5.37
CA LEU A 364 -9.90 16.83 5.05
C LEU A 364 -9.65 16.93 3.54
N VAL A 365 -9.49 15.80 2.86
CA VAL A 365 -9.31 15.73 1.40
C VAL A 365 -10.51 16.35 0.67
N ALA A 366 -11.73 16.03 1.11
CA ALA A 366 -12.95 16.60 0.55
C ALA A 366 -13.03 18.11 0.79
N LEU A 367 -12.69 18.59 1.99
CA LEU A 367 -12.67 20.01 2.32
C LEU A 367 -11.66 20.74 1.44
N VAL A 368 -10.41 20.28 1.38
CA VAL A 368 -9.36 20.90 0.55
C VAL A 368 -9.78 20.98 -0.92
N ALA A 369 -10.41 19.93 -1.46
CA ALA A 369 -10.81 19.90 -2.86
C ALA A 369 -12.07 20.72 -3.20
N THR A 370 -12.93 21.00 -2.22
CA THR A 370 -14.27 21.57 -2.47
C THR A 370 -14.49 22.95 -1.84
N LEU A 371 -13.70 23.34 -0.84
CA LEU A 371 -13.92 24.56 -0.08
C LEU A 371 -13.83 25.82 -0.95
N ASP A 372 -12.74 26.00 -1.70
CA ASP A 372 -12.53 27.14 -2.60
C ASP A 372 -13.65 27.31 -3.64
N PRO A 373 -13.99 26.29 -4.45
CA PRO A 373 -15.07 26.43 -5.42
C PRO A 373 -16.43 26.68 -4.77
N VAL A 374 -16.72 26.06 -3.63
CA VAL A 374 -17.99 26.26 -2.89
C VAL A 374 -18.07 27.68 -2.33
N LEU A 375 -17.00 28.20 -1.73
CA LEU A 375 -16.95 29.57 -1.22
C LEU A 375 -17.06 30.59 -2.36
N ALA A 376 -16.41 30.35 -3.50
CA ALA A 376 -16.53 31.20 -4.67
C ALA A 376 -17.98 31.25 -5.20
N ILE A 377 -18.69 30.11 -5.21
CA ILE A 377 -20.11 30.04 -5.59
C ILE A 377 -21.01 30.75 -4.58
N ALA A 378 -20.75 30.53 -3.29
CA ALA A 378 -21.49 31.14 -2.19
C ALA A 378 -21.35 32.66 -2.16
N ARG A 379 -20.18 33.21 -2.52
CA ARG A 379 -19.91 34.66 -2.51
C ARG A 379 -20.38 35.41 -3.76
N LYS A 380 -20.53 34.76 -4.92
CA LYS A 380 -20.98 35.44 -6.16
C LYS A 380 -22.43 35.93 -6.06
N SER A 381 -22.70 37.14 -6.56
CA SER A 381 -24.05 37.73 -6.50
C SER A 381 -25.04 37.05 -7.45
N THR A 382 -26.29 36.93 -7.00
CA THR A 382 -27.40 36.25 -7.67
C THR A 382 -27.68 36.83 -9.06
N VAL A 383 -27.60 38.17 -9.18
CA VAL A 383 -27.85 38.90 -10.43
C VAL A 383 -26.78 38.59 -11.48
N ARG A 384 -25.50 38.54 -11.09
CA ARG A 384 -24.40 38.24 -12.02
C ARG A 384 -24.36 36.77 -12.44
N ALA A 385 -24.90 35.88 -11.61
CA ALA A 385 -25.00 34.44 -11.89
C ALA A 385 -26.15 34.08 -12.84
N LEU A 386 -27.26 34.83 -12.78
CA LEU A 386 -28.41 34.66 -13.69
C LEU A 386 -28.20 35.40 -15.02
N ALA A 387 -27.50 36.53 -14.99
CA ALA A 387 -27.30 37.38 -16.16
C ALA A 387 -26.04 37.07 -16.97
N ASP A 388 -25.13 36.16 -16.54
CA ASP A 388 -23.79 35.99 -17.15
C ASP A 388 -23.91 35.72 -18.67
N PRO A 389 -23.69 36.73 -19.53
CA PRO A 389 -23.60 36.50 -20.95
C PRO A 389 -22.31 35.71 -21.16
N ALA A 390 -22.30 34.75 -22.08
CA ALA A 390 -21.10 33.98 -22.39
C ALA A 390 -19.92 34.93 -22.61
N ARG A 391 -19.02 35.04 -21.61
CA ARG A 391 -17.93 36.04 -21.66
C ARG A 391 -17.13 35.85 -22.94
N PRO A 392 -16.92 36.91 -23.73
CA PRO A 392 -16.08 36.80 -24.92
C PRO A 392 -14.66 36.39 -24.49
N PRO A 393 -13.97 35.54 -25.28
CA PRO A 393 -12.64 35.08 -24.93
C PRO A 393 -11.67 36.26 -24.82
N GLU A 394 -10.92 36.34 -23.72
CA GLU A 394 -9.84 37.32 -23.55
C GLU A 394 -8.81 37.14 -24.67
N ARG A 395 -8.53 38.23 -25.40
CA ARG A 395 -7.55 38.25 -26.48
C ARG A 395 -6.16 38.45 -25.88
N HIS A 396 -5.31 37.43 -25.97
CA HIS A 396 -3.88 37.55 -25.63
C HIS A 396 -3.04 37.71 -26.91
N PRO A 397 -2.64 38.93 -27.28
CA PRO A 397 -1.96 39.20 -28.56
C PRO A 397 -0.61 38.48 -28.68
N ARG A 398 0.13 38.35 -27.57
CA ARG A 398 1.42 37.62 -27.55
C ARG A 398 1.26 36.11 -27.80
N LEU A 399 0.19 35.50 -27.28
CA LEU A 399 -0.12 34.08 -27.54
C LEU A 399 -0.57 33.86 -28.99
N ALA A 400 -1.26 34.83 -29.61
CA ALA A 400 -1.65 34.75 -31.01
C ALA A 400 -0.42 34.80 -31.95
N ALA A 401 0.56 35.66 -31.65
CA ALA A 401 1.80 35.77 -32.40
C ALA A 401 2.72 34.54 -32.22
N LEU A 402 2.80 33.97 -31.01
CA LEU A 402 3.61 32.76 -30.78
C LEU A 402 2.99 31.51 -31.43
N THR A 403 1.66 31.45 -31.54
CA THR A 403 0.95 30.26 -32.02
C THR A 403 0.69 30.24 -33.52
N SER A 404 0.97 31.33 -34.26
CA SER A 404 0.69 31.42 -35.70
C SER A 404 1.53 30.49 -36.56
N TYR A 405 2.69 30.05 -36.07
CA TYR A 405 3.61 29.14 -36.78
C TYR A 405 3.42 27.66 -36.39
N LEU A 406 2.53 27.37 -35.44
CA LEU A 406 2.29 25.99 -34.99
C LEU A 406 1.30 25.28 -35.92
N PRO A 407 1.47 23.96 -36.14
CA PRO A 407 0.46 23.14 -36.81
C PRO A 407 -0.92 23.32 -36.15
N THR A 408 -1.98 23.27 -36.93
CA THR A 408 -3.38 23.46 -36.49
C THR A 408 -3.73 22.76 -35.16
N PRO A 409 -3.37 21.48 -34.92
CA PRO A 409 -3.68 20.83 -33.64
C PRO A 409 -2.95 21.45 -32.44
N LEU A 410 -1.67 21.83 -32.59
CA LEU A 410 -0.89 22.48 -31.54
C LEU A 410 -1.41 23.89 -31.24
N LEU A 411 -1.73 24.66 -32.29
CA LEU A 411 -2.33 25.99 -32.15
C LEU A 411 -3.63 25.93 -31.35
N VAL A 412 -4.54 25.01 -31.70
CA VAL A 412 -5.81 24.85 -30.99
C VAL A 412 -5.59 24.35 -29.56
N GLY A 413 -4.68 23.39 -29.37
CA GLY A 413 -4.34 22.85 -28.04
C GLY A 413 -3.81 23.93 -27.08
N VAL A 414 -2.86 24.75 -27.52
CA VAL A 414 -2.31 25.87 -26.73
C VAL A 414 -3.40 26.89 -26.37
N ARG A 415 -4.31 27.20 -27.31
CA ARG A 415 -5.41 28.13 -27.04
C ARG A 415 -6.44 27.57 -26.06
N LEU A 416 -6.66 26.25 -26.04
CA LEU A 416 -7.52 25.61 -25.04
C LEU A 416 -6.90 25.69 -23.64
N LEU A 417 -5.59 25.46 -23.54
CA LEU A 417 -4.83 25.60 -22.29
C LEU A 417 -4.84 27.03 -21.75
N ALA A 418 -4.53 28.02 -22.60
CA ALA A 418 -4.48 29.43 -22.22
C ALA A 418 -5.81 29.95 -21.67
N ARG A 419 -6.94 29.40 -22.14
CA ARG A 419 -8.27 29.78 -21.65
C ARG A 419 -8.55 29.29 -20.24
N ARG A 420 -7.89 28.23 -19.77
CA ARG A 420 -8.13 27.60 -18.45
C ARG A 420 -6.84 26.97 -17.89
N PRO A 421 -5.89 27.78 -17.38
CA PRO A 421 -4.62 27.27 -16.86
C PRO A 421 -4.80 26.29 -15.69
N GLY A 422 -5.84 26.45 -14.87
CA GLY A 422 -6.11 25.56 -13.74
C GLY A 422 -6.28 24.07 -14.13
N ARG A 423 -6.74 23.77 -15.36
CA ARG A 423 -6.82 22.39 -15.84
C ARG A 423 -5.48 21.85 -16.32
N ALA A 424 -4.65 22.70 -16.90
CA ALA A 424 -3.27 22.34 -17.23
C ALA A 424 -2.52 21.88 -15.98
N VAL A 425 -2.69 22.62 -14.89
CA VAL A 425 -2.11 22.31 -13.58
C VAL A 425 -2.66 20.99 -13.03
N GLN A 426 -3.97 20.74 -13.11
CA GLN A 426 -4.55 19.45 -12.68
C GLN A 426 -3.99 18.25 -13.46
N THR A 427 -3.90 18.36 -14.80
CA THR A 427 -3.30 17.31 -15.64
C THR A 427 -1.81 17.12 -15.29
N ALA A 428 -1.07 18.21 -15.08
CA ALA A 428 0.32 18.16 -14.67
C ALA A 428 0.49 17.45 -13.32
N ILE A 429 -0.27 17.82 -12.29
CA ILE A 429 -0.19 17.20 -10.96
C ILE A 429 -0.53 15.71 -11.04
N GLY A 430 -1.62 15.32 -11.68
CA GLY A 430 -2.00 13.90 -11.81
C GLY A 430 -0.94 13.08 -12.54
N THR A 431 -0.36 13.63 -13.62
CA THR A 431 0.71 12.96 -14.38
C THR A 431 2.00 12.89 -13.57
N ALA A 432 2.37 13.95 -12.85
CA ALA A 432 3.56 13.99 -12.00
C ALA A 432 3.48 12.95 -10.88
N VAL A 433 2.34 12.88 -10.18
CA VAL A 433 2.08 11.87 -9.13
C VAL A 433 2.23 10.44 -9.67
N THR A 434 1.73 10.19 -10.88
CA THR A 434 1.87 8.87 -11.54
C THR A 434 3.33 8.58 -11.88
N SER A 435 4.05 9.57 -12.43
CA SER A 435 5.48 9.46 -12.77
C SER A 435 6.33 9.20 -11.52
N VAL A 436 6.10 9.93 -10.43
CA VAL A 436 6.77 9.74 -9.12
C VAL A 436 6.63 8.30 -8.62
N MET A 437 5.42 7.74 -8.67
CA MET A 437 5.16 6.38 -8.20
C MET A 437 5.80 5.31 -9.09
N VAL A 438 5.65 5.44 -10.41
CA VAL A 438 6.24 4.48 -11.36
C VAL A 438 7.77 4.50 -11.25
N THR A 439 8.37 5.69 -11.17
CA THR A 439 9.82 5.82 -10.96
C THR A 439 10.24 5.25 -9.62
N GLY A 440 9.54 5.54 -8.51
CA GLY A 440 9.84 4.94 -7.21
C GLY A 440 9.79 3.40 -7.23
N MET A 441 8.81 2.81 -7.92
CA MET A 441 8.68 1.36 -8.12
C MET A 441 9.85 0.78 -8.94
N LEU A 442 10.25 1.45 -10.02
CA LEU A 442 11.39 1.01 -10.83
C LEU A 442 12.70 1.10 -10.05
N THR A 443 12.89 2.16 -9.27
CA THR A 443 14.07 2.35 -8.42
C THR A 443 14.13 1.30 -7.32
N PHE A 444 13.00 0.99 -6.68
CA PHE A 444 12.89 -0.14 -5.74
C PHE A 444 13.30 -1.45 -6.43
N ARG A 445 12.77 -1.74 -7.62
CA ARG A 445 13.12 -2.96 -8.38
C ARG A 445 14.60 -3.02 -8.74
N SER A 446 15.23 -1.90 -9.10
CA SER A 446 16.67 -1.88 -9.34
C SER A 446 17.50 -2.10 -8.07
N ALA A 447 17.04 -1.57 -6.93
CA ALA A 447 17.70 -1.82 -5.65
C ALA A 447 17.65 -3.30 -5.24
N LEU A 448 16.58 -4.02 -5.60
CA LEU A 448 16.50 -5.46 -5.39
C LEU A 448 17.58 -6.25 -6.15
N GLY A 449 17.95 -5.80 -7.35
CA GLY A 449 18.99 -6.44 -8.17
C GLY A 449 20.41 -6.00 -7.85
N ALA A 450 20.59 -4.88 -7.14
CA ALA A 450 21.90 -4.33 -6.79
C ALA A 450 22.49 -4.92 -5.51
N VAL A 451 21.66 -5.54 -4.66
CA VAL A 451 22.09 -6.21 -3.44
C VAL A 451 22.22 -7.70 -3.75
N GLU A 452 23.40 -8.30 -3.57
CA GLU A 452 23.52 -9.75 -3.44
C GLU A 452 22.69 -10.17 -2.22
N THR A 453 21.49 -10.66 -2.49
CA THR A 453 20.57 -11.02 -1.43
C THR A 453 20.77 -12.49 -1.13
N ALA A 454 21.15 -12.80 0.11
CA ALA A 454 20.87 -14.12 0.66
C ALA A 454 19.40 -14.45 0.34
N PRO A 455 19.05 -15.69 -0.04
CA PRO A 455 17.69 -16.05 -0.49
C PRO A 455 16.58 -15.62 0.52
N ALA A 456 16.95 -15.46 1.79
CA ALA A 456 16.21 -14.78 2.86
C ALA A 456 15.72 -13.33 2.58
N LEU A 457 16.54 -12.45 2.00
CA LEU A 457 16.09 -11.09 1.64
C LEU A 457 15.12 -11.13 0.46
N ALA A 458 15.24 -12.10 -0.44
CA ALA A 458 14.38 -12.19 -1.62
C ALA A 458 12.90 -12.34 -1.23
N ALA A 459 12.59 -13.12 -0.20
CA ALA A 459 11.23 -13.28 0.31
C ALA A 459 10.65 -11.97 0.88
N ILE A 460 11.40 -11.24 1.73
CA ILE A 460 10.98 -9.94 2.29
C ILE A 460 10.77 -8.92 1.17
N HIS A 461 11.70 -8.88 0.21
CA HIS A 461 11.66 -7.97 -0.92
C HIS A 461 10.52 -8.26 -1.88
N ALA A 462 10.24 -9.54 -2.17
CA ALA A 462 9.09 -9.95 -2.99
C ALA A 462 7.77 -9.42 -2.37
N ARG A 463 7.67 -9.52 -1.05
CA ARG A 463 6.50 -9.09 -0.29
C ARG A 463 6.31 -7.57 -0.26
N THR A 464 7.38 -6.83 -0.01
CA THR A 464 7.35 -5.36 -0.11
C THR A 464 7.05 -4.91 -1.54
N GLY A 465 7.57 -5.64 -2.54
CA GLY A 465 7.28 -5.43 -3.95
C GLY A 465 5.81 -5.64 -4.32
N GLN A 466 5.13 -6.64 -3.75
CA GLN A 466 3.69 -6.87 -3.96
C GLN A 466 2.83 -5.71 -3.45
N VAL A 467 3.13 -5.19 -2.25
CA VAL A 467 2.44 -4.01 -1.70
C VAL A 467 2.67 -2.78 -2.58
N LEU A 468 3.92 -2.52 -2.95
CA LEU A 468 4.27 -1.38 -3.82
C LEU A 468 3.63 -1.52 -5.21
N LEU A 469 3.56 -2.73 -5.77
CA LEU A 469 2.83 -3.03 -7.01
C LEU A 469 1.34 -2.74 -6.86
N GLY A 470 0.70 -3.18 -5.78
CA GLY A 470 -0.72 -2.94 -5.53
C GLY A 470 -1.05 -1.45 -5.46
N VAL A 471 -0.24 -0.67 -4.73
CA VAL A 471 -0.40 0.78 -4.63
C VAL A 471 -0.12 1.46 -5.98
N THR A 472 0.92 1.03 -6.71
CA THR A 472 1.23 1.53 -8.05
C THR A 472 0.09 1.25 -9.03
N LEU A 473 -0.52 0.06 -8.97
CA LEU A 473 -1.66 -0.31 -9.80
C LEU A 473 -2.88 0.57 -9.49
N ALA A 474 -3.20 0.76 -8.19
CA ALA A 474 -4.29 1.64 -7.76
C ALA A 474 -4.07 3.09 -8.27
N MET A 475 -2.83 3.56 -8.21
CA MET A 475 -2.40 4.85 -8.77
C MET A 475 -2.60 4.95 -10.27
N VAL A 476 -2.17 3.94 -11.03
CA VAL A 476 -2.33 3.89 -12.48
C VAL A 476 -3.81 3.88 -12.86
N VAL A 477 -4.64 3.10 -12.16
CA VAL A 477 -6.10 3.07 -12.37
C VAL A 477 -6.71 4.44 -12.09
N LEU A 478 -6.38 5.06 -10.96
CA LEU A 478 -6.90 6.38 -10.58
C LEU A 478 -6.45 7.47 -11.55
N SER A 479 -5.19 7.41 -12.00
CA SER A 479 -4.63 8.31 -13.01
C SER A 479 -5.34 8.16 -14.35
N ALA A 480 -5.56 6.92 -14.81
CA ALA A 480 -6.29 6.65 -16.04
C ALA A 480 -7.72 7.21 -16.00
N ILE A 481 -8.43 7.00 -14.89
CA ILE A 481 -9.77 7.58 -14.66
C ILE A 481 -9.72 9.10 -14.73
N ASN A 482 -8.73 9.72 -14.06
CA ASN A 482 -8.54 11.17 -14.07
C ASN A 482 -8.28 11.70 -15.48
N THR A 483 -7.41 11.06 -16.25
CA THR A 483 -7.07 11.45 -17.62
C THR A 483 -8.29 11.36 -18.55
N VAL A 484 -9.06 10.27 -18.49
CA VAL A 484 -10.28 10.10 -19.30
C VAL A 484 -11.30 11.17 -18.94
N PHE A 485 -11.49 11.45 -17.65
CA PHE A 485 -12.45 12.46 -17.21
C PHE A 485 -12.04 13.90 -17.56
N LEU A 486 -10.77 14.25 -17.37
CA LEU A 486 -10.22 15.53 -17.79
C LEU A 486 -10.33 15.68 -19.32
N GLY A 487 -10.10 14.61 -20.09
CA GLY A 487 -10.27 14.56 -21.54
C GLY A 487 -11.72 14.76 -21.96
N TRP A 488 -12.64 14.05 -21.32
CA TRP A 488 -14.07 14.16 -21.60
C TRP A 488 -14.62 15.53 -21.22
N SER A 489 -14.25 16.06 -20.05
CA SER A 489 -14.70 17.37 -19.58
C SER A 489 -14.13 18.53 -20.38
N SER A 490 -12.91 18.40 -20.93
CA SER A 490 -12.30 19.39 -21.83
C SER A 490 -12.98 19.35 -23.20
N ALA A 491 -13.20 18.16 -23.78
CA ALA A 491 -13.98 17.99 -25.00
C ALA A 491 -15.41 18.57 -24.85
N ALA A 492 -16.11 18.23 -23.76
CA ALA A 492 -17.48 18.67 -23.49
C ALA A 492 -17.65 20.18 -23.27
N GLN A 493 -16.59 20.89 -22.86
CA GLN A 493 -16.62 22.34 -22.73
C GLN A 493 -16.13 23.06 -23.98
N ALA A 494 -15.17 22.46 -24.69
CA ALA A 494 -14.66 22.99 -25.93
C ALA A 494 -15.61 22.74 -27.12
N ARG A 495 -16.69 21.98 -26.97
CA ARG A 495 -17.62 21.59 -28.07
C ARG A 495 -17.97 22.72 -29.03
N ARG A 496 -18.34 23.89 -28.49
CA ARG A 496 -18.70 25.05 -29.34
C ARG A 496 -17.49 25.58 -30.09
N ALA A 497 -16.34 25.71 -29.43
CA ALA A 497 -15.10 26.15 -30.06
C ALA A 497 -14.59 25.14 -31.11
N LEU A 498 -14.65 23.85 -30.80
CA LEU A 498 -14.26 22.76 -31.69
C LEU A 498 -15.23 22.64 -32.88
N GLY A 499 -16.53 22.88 -32.65
CA GLY A 499 -17.54 22.98 -33.69
C GLY A 499 -17.27 24.12 -34.66
N ILE A 500 -16.91 25.30 -34.14
CA ILE A 500 -16.50 26.45 -34.96
C ILE A 500 -15.24 26.12 -35.76
N THR A 501 -14.21 25.51 -35.15
CA THR A 501 -12.99 25.13 -35.90
C THR A 501 -13.27 24.09 -36.99
N ARG A 502 -14.21 23.16 -36.76
CA ARG A 502 -14.64 22.19 -37.79
C ARG A 502 -15.42 22.86 -38.91
N ALA A 503 -16.28 23.83 -38.59
CA ALA A 503 -17.00 24.63 -39.59
C ALA A 503 -16.03 25.46 -40.46
N LEU A 504 -14.88 25.86 -39.90
CA LEU A 504 -13.80 26.54 -40.62
C LEU A 504 -12.85 25.59 -41.37
N GLY A 505 -13.18 24.30 -41.48
CA GLY A 505 -12.44 23.33 -42.30
C GLY A 505 -11.50 22.37 -41.56
N ALA A 506 -11.42 22.41 -40.22
CA ALA A 506 -10.60 21.47 -39.48
C ALA A 506 -11.15 20.03 -39.52
N THR A 507 -10.27 19.05 -39.79
CA THR A 507 -10.66 17.64 -39.83
C THR A 507 -10.95 17.07 -38.43
N PRO A 508 -11.76 16.00 -38.31
CA PRO A 508 -11.95 15.30 -37.04
C PRO A 508 -10.64 14.85 -36.40
N GLY A 509 -9.67 14.41 -37.19
CA GLY A 509 -8.34 14.02 -36.72
C GLY A 509 -7.56 15.19 -36.10
N GLN A 510 -7.63 16.38 -36.73
CA GLN A 510 -7.00 17.59 -36.18
C GLN A 510 -7.63 18.03 -34.85
N VAL A 511 -8.95 17.84 -34.67
CA VAL A 511 -9.65 18.13 -33.40
C VAL A 511 -9.23 17.17 -32.29
N VAL A 512 -9.12 15.88 -32.60
CA VAL A 512 -8.62 14.87 -31.64
C VAL A 512 -7.16 15.18 -31.27
N ALA A 513 -6.31 15.43 -32.26
CA ALA A 513 -4.92 15.79 -32.05
C ALA A 513 -4.77 17.09 -31.23
N ALA A 514 -5.66 18.07 -31.39
CA ALA A 514 -5.67 19.28 -30.59
C ALA A 514 -5.99 19.03 -29.11
N LEU A 515 -6.93 18.12 -28.82
CA LEU A 515 -7.25 17.72 -27.45
C LEU A 515 -6.12 16.90 -26.81
N CYS A 516 -5.50 16.01 -27.57
CA CYS A 516 -4.29 15.29 -27.14
C CYS A 516 -3.15 16.27 -26.86
N ALA A 517 -2.89 17.24 -27.74
CA ALA A 517 -1.87 18.27 -27.54
C ALA A 517 -2.15 19.10 -26.27
N ALA A 518 -3.41 19.46 -26.01
CA ALA A 518 -3.80 20.19 -24.81
C ALA A 518 -3.53 19.42 -23.50
N GLN A 519 -3.50 18.09 -23.55
CA GLN A 519 -3.21 17.24 -22.38
C GLN A 519 -1.72 16.87 -22.30
N LEU A 520 -1.05 16.66 -23.44
CA LEU A 520 0.37 16.30 -23.50
C LEU A 520 1.30 17.46 -23.12
N LEU A 521 0.96 18.70 -23.51
CA LEU A 521 1.75 19.89 -23.20
C LEU A 521 2.05 20.05 -21.70
N PRO A 522 1.06 19.94 -20.77
CA PRO A 522 1.35 19.94 -19.33
C PRO A 522 1.90 18.60 -18.82
N ALA A 523 1.64 17.47 -19.49
CA ALA A 523 2.08 16.15 -19.07
C ALA A 523 3.60 15.94 -19.25
N VAL A 524 4.21 16.45 -20.32
CA VAL A 524 5.66 16.31 -20.57
C VAL A 524 6.52 16.87 -19.43
N PRO A 525 6.40 18.17 -19.04
CA PRO A 525 7.19 18.70 -17.92
C PRO A 525 6.84 18.01 -16.60
N ALA A 526 5.61 17.53 -16.42
CA ALA A 526 5.20 16.77 -15.24
C ALA A 526 5.90 15.40 -15.13
N VAL A 527 6.03 14.67 -16.24
CA VAL A 527 6.79 13.41 -16.28
C VAL A 527 8.26 13.67 -15.99
N LEU A 528 8.85 14.69 -16.64
CA LEU A 528 10.25 15.08 -16.45
C LEU A 528 10.56 15.49 -15.00
N ALA A 529 9.66 16.21 -14.34
CA ALA A 529 9.80 16.55 -12.92
C ALA A 529 9.51 15.35 -11.99
N GLY A 530 8.62 14.44 -12.40
CA GLY A 530 8.23 13.28 -11.62
C GLY A 530 9.33 12.22 -11.49
N ILE A 531 10.20 12.07 -12.50
CA ILE A 531 11.32 11.13 -12.46
C ILE A 531 12.29 11.43 -11.29
N PRO A 532 12.90 12.64 -11.19
CA PRO A 532 13.80 12.93 -10.08
C PRO A 532 13.07 12.96 -8.74
N ALA A 533 11.81 13.41 -8.70
CA ALA A 533 11.01 13.39 -7.48
C ALA A 533 10.70 11.96 -7.00
N GLY A 534 10.44 11.01 -7.90
CA GLY A 534 10.23 9.60 -7.57
C GLY A 534 11.50 8.93 -7.04
N THR A 535 12.66 9.25 -7.63
CA THR A 535 13.96 8.78 -7.14
C THR A 535 14.29 9.38 -5.77
N ALA A 536 14.07 10.69 -5.59
CA ALA A 536 14.28 11.35 -4.30
C ALA A 536 13.35 10.82 -3.20
N LEU A 537 12.08 10.54 -3.54
CA LEU A 537 11.13 9.92 -2.62
C LEU A 537 11.60 8.54 -2.19
N TYR A 538 12.15 7.74 -3.11
CA TYR A 538 12.74 6.45 -2.77
C TYR A 538 13.93 6.61 -1.82
N TRP A 539 14.87 7.52 -2.12
CA TRP A 539 16.04 7.78 -1.27
C TRP A 539 15.69 8.32 0.11
N PHE A 540 14.59 9.07 0.24
CA PHE A 540 14.13 9.55 1.54
C PHE A 540 13.76 8.41 2.50
N PHE A 541 13.33 7.27 1.96
CA PHE A 541 12.89 6.11 2.73
C PHE A 541 13.85 4.92 2.70
N SER A 542 14.85 4.93 1.83
CA SER A 542 15.81 3.84 1.64
C SER A 542 17.23 4.33 1.91
N PRO A 543 18.01 3.63 2.76
CA PRO A 543 19.43 3.92 2.92
C PRO A 543 20.25 3.53 1.68
N VAL A 544 19.68 2.74 0.77
CA VAL A 544 20.32 2.32 -0.48
C VAL A 544 20.05 3.36 -1.57
N LEU A 545 21.11 4.04 -2.00
CA LEU A 545 21.09 5.05 -3.07
C LEU A 545 21.30 4.39 -4.44
N VAL A 546 20.21 3.89 -5.02
CA VAL A 546 20.20 3.30 -6.37
C VAL A 546 19.33 4.17 -7.29
N ILE A 547 19.65 4.16 -8.58
CA ILE A 547 18.86 4.79 -9.64
C ILE A 547 18.46 3.69 -10.63
N ALA A 548 17.19 3.69 -11.05
CA ALA A 548 16.73 2.78 -12.08
C ALA A 548 17.47 3.00 -13.41
N PRO A 549 17.67 1.95 -14.23
CA PRO A 549 18.31 2.08 -15.53
C PRO A 549 17.65 3.18 -16.39
N PRO A 550 18.43 4.05 -17.07
CA PRO A 550 17.87 5.13 -17.88
C PRO A 550 16.89 4.65 -18.96
N SER A 551 17.12 3.47 -19.53
CA SER A 551 16.22 2.85 -20.52
C SER A 551 14.84 2.52 -19.94
N TRP A 552 14.77 2.08 -18.67
CA TRP A 552 13.51 1.81 -17.98
C TRP A 552 12.75 3.09 -17.68
N LEU A 553 13.46 4.12 -17.20
CA LEU A 553 12.87 5.44 -16.95
C LEU A 553 12.33 6.07 -18.24
N LEU A 554 13.09 5.99 -19.34
CA LEU A 554 12.65 6.47 -20.65
C LEU A 554 11.42 5.69 -21.15
N SER A 555 11.43 4.37 -21.02
CA SER A 555 10.30 3.51 -21.41
C SER A 555 9.04 3.84 -20.60
N ALA A 556 9.18 4.04 -19.29
CA ALA A 556 8.07 4.45 -18.42
C ALA A 556 7.55 5.84 -18.76
N ALA A 557 8.43 6.81 -19.02
CA ALA A 557 8.05 8.15 -19.44
C ALA A 557 7.25 8.13 -20.74
N LEU A 558 7.73 7.39 -21.74
CA LEU A 558 7.04 7.22 -23.02
C LEU A 558 5.70 6.49 -22.84
N ALA A 559 5.65 5.43 -22.04
CA ALA A 559 4.42 4.70 -21.75
C ALA A 559 3.35 5.59 -21.09
N ILE A 560 3.74 6.42 -20.10
CA ILE A 560 2.83 7.36 -19.45
C ILE A 560 2.29 8.38 -20.46
N LEU A 561 3.14 8.98 -21.29
CA LEU A 561 2.71 9.96 -22.29
C LEU A 561 1.82 9.34 -23.36
N LEU A 562 2.14 8.14 -23.85
CA LEU A 562 1.31 7.39 -24.79
C LEU A 562 -0.05 7.04 -24.18
N ALA A 563 -0.09 6.60 -22.92
CA ALA A 563 -1.33 6.34 -22.21
C ALA A 563 -2.18 7.61 -22.08
N VAL A 564 -1.57 8.76 -21.74
CA VAL A 564 -2.27 10.05 -21.71
C VAL A 564 -2.83 10.41 -23.09
N ALA A 565 -2.06 10.25 -24.17
CA ALA A 565 -2.54 10.51 -25.53
C ALA A 565 -3.72 9.60 -25.91
N ALA A 566 -3.60 8.28 -25.66
CA ALA A 566 -4.62 7.30 -26.02
C ALA A 566 -5.92 7.48 -25.23
N LEU A 567 -5.81 7.64 -23.90
CA LEU A 567 -6.97 7.84 -23.01
C LEU A 567 -7.70 9.15 -23.29
N THR A 568 -7.00 10.17 -23.80
CA THR A 568 -7.61 11.45 -24.19
C THR A 568 -8.23 11.41 -25.59
N ALA A 569 -7.69 10.59 -26.48
CA ALA A 569 -8.25 10.38 -27.82
C ALA A 569 -9.63 9.72 -27.77
N LEU A 570 -9.89 8.81 -26.82
CA LEU A 570 -11.18 8.12 -26.65
C LEU A 570 -12.38 9.10 -26.56
N PRO A 571 -12.47 10.00 -25.55
CA PRO A 571 -13.56 10.94 -25.46
C PRO A 571 -13.56 11.96 -26.61
N ALA A 572 -12.38 12.36 -27.11
CA ALA A 572 -12.28 13.28 -28.24
C ALA A 572 -12.93 12.69 -29.51
N TRP A 573 -12.70 11.40 -29.77
CA TRP A 573 -13.23 10.70 -30.93
C TRP A 573 -14.73 10.45 -30.83
N THR A 574 -15.24 10.10 -29.64
CA THR A 574 -16.70 10.01 -29.43
C THR A 574 -17.39 11.34 -29.71
N HIS A 575 -16.70 12.46 -29.44
CA HIS A 575 -17.26 13.78 -29.66
C HIS A 575 -17.25 14.18 -31.15
N THR A 576 -16.24 13.76 -31.92
CA THR A 576 -16.15 14.11 -33.35
C THR A 576 -17.12 13.36 -34.25
N ARG A 577 -17.71 12.25 -33.77
CA ARG A 577 -18.76 11.48 -34.48
C ARG A 577 -20.11 12.20 -34.61
N GLY A 578 -20.36 13.26 -33.83
CA GLY A 578 -21.58 14.07 -33.95
C GLY A 578 -21.55 15.06 -35.14
N PRO A 579 -22.69 15.34 -35.81
CA PRO A 579 -22.77 16.38 -36.84
C PRO A 579 -22.46 17.77 -36.27
N ALA A 580 -21.57 18.53 -36.90
CA ALA A 580 -21.16 19.86 -36.42
C ALA A 580 -22.33 20.86 -36.35
N GLY A 581 -23.31 20.76 -37.25
CA GLY A 581 -24.47 21.65 -37.31
C GLY A 581 -25.43 21.52 -36.12
N ARG A 582 -25.64 20.32 -35.57
CA ARG A 582 -26.50 20.09 -34.40
C ARG A 582 -25.88 20.63 -33.10
N VAL A 583 -24.55 20.68 -33.02
CA VAL A 583 -23.82 21.18 -31.84
C VAL A 583 -23.91 22.71 -31.72
N LEU A 584 -24.07 23.41 -32.84
CA LEU A 584 -24.21 24.87 -32.89
C LEU A 584 -25.65 25.34 -32.64
N SER A 585 -26.64 24.47 -32.88
CA SER A 585 -28.08 24.73 -32.71
C SER A 585 -28.66 24.20 -31.40
N ALA A 586 -27.91 23.39 -30.65
CA ALA A 586 -28.31 22.97 -29.31
C ALA A 586 -28.12 24.14 -28.31
N GLU A 587 -29.22 24.60 -27.70
CA GLU A 587 -29.16 25.48 -26.53
C GLU A 587 -28.31 24.87 -25.41
N PRO A 588 -27.64 25.68 -24.58
CA PRO A 588 -26.78 25.19 -23.51
C PRO A 588 -27.61 24.52 -22.40
N THR A 589 -27.77 23.19 -22.48
CA THR A 589 -28.37 22.33 -21.44
C THR A 589 -27.40 21.99 -20.31
#